data_AF-A0A382D9Z7-F1
#
_entry.id   AF-A0A382D9Z7-F1
#
_cell.length_a   1.000
_cell.length_b   1.000
_cell.length_c   1.000
_cell.angle_alpha   90.00
_cell.angle_beta   90.00
_cell.angle_gamma   90.00
#
_symmetry.space_group_name_H-M   'P 1'
#
loop_
_entity.id
_entity.type
_entity.pdbx_description
1 polymer ?
#
loop_
_entity_poly.entity_id
_entity_poly.type
_entity_poly.pdbx_seq_one_letter_code
_entity_poly.pdbx_strand_id
1 'polypeptide(L)' 'MKKLLLAIAFIVLWATPSHAIELLMFSNPNCGYCQKFLEEVEPTYKESPAGEVMPLRIINMDGAVPDWYI' A
#
# COMPACT_ATOMS: atom_id res chain seq x y z
N MET A 1 -13.82 35.64 13.39
CA MET A 1 -14.13 34.76 12.24
C MET A 1 -12.89 34.25 11.52
N LYS A 2 -11.94 35.12 11.10
CA LYS A 2 -10.69 34.71 10.42
C LYS A 2 -9.85 33.65 11.16
N LYS A 3 -9.73 33.76 12.49
CA LYS A 3 -9.01 32.77 13.33
C LYS A 3 -9.68 31.38 13.35
N LEU A 4 -11.00 31.34 13.28
CA LEU A 4 -11.78 30.10 13.23
C LEU A 4 -11.60 29.40 11.87
N LEU A 5 -11.66 30.18 10.78
CA LEU A 5 -11.38 29.66 9.43
C LEU A 5 -9.96 29.08 9.32
N LEU A 6 -8.98 29.73 9.95
CA LEU A 6 -7.59 29.27 9.95
C LEU A 6 -7.41 27.97 10.75
N ALA A 7 -8.11 27.82 11.87
CA ALA A 7 -8.10 26.60 12.67
C ALA A 7 -8.76 25.42 11.93
N ILE A 8 -9.90 25.65 11.28
CA ILE A 8 -10.59 24.63 10.48
C ILE A 8 -9.70 24.18 9.31
N ALA A 9 -9.06 25.12 8.62
CA ALA A 9 -8.10 24.80 7.55
C ALA A 9 -6.96 23.91 8.08
N PHE A 10 -6.38 24.26 9.23
CA PHE A 10 -5.27 23.49 9.80
C PHE A 10 -5.66 22.05 10.17
N ILE A 11 -6.86 21.84 10.70
CA ILE A 11 -7.39 20.50 11.04
C ILE A 11 -7.61 19.66 9.79
N VAL A 12 -8.14 20.24 8.71
CA VAL A 12 -8.38 19.53 7.44
C VAL A 12 -7.06 19.09 6.81
N LEU A 13 -6.00 19.91 6.90
CA LEU A 13 -4.67 19.51 6.40
C LEU A 13 -4.06 18.33 7.17
N TRP A 14 -4.41 18.15 8.44
CA TRP A 14 -3.86 17.08 9.29
C TRP A 14 -4.69 15.79 9.23
N ALA A 15 -5.88 15.84 8.65
CA ALA A 15 -6.80 14.71 8.54
C ALA A 15 -6.57 13.84 7.29
N THR A 16 -5.49 14.04 6.54
CA THR A 16 -5.19 13.19 5.39
C THR A 16 -4.91 11.78 5.87
N PRO A 17 -5.71 10.77 5.47
CA PRO A 17 -5.43 9.39 5.83
C PRO A 17 -4.04 9.03 5.29
N SER A 18 -3.13 8.68 6.20
CA SER A 18 -1.82 8.17 5.78
C SER A 18 -2.05 6.79 5.18
N HIS A 19 -1.85 6.64 3.86
CA HIS A 19 -1.74 5.35 3.17
C HIS A 19 -0.44 4.63 3.57
N ALA A 20 -0.18 4.49 4.87
CA ALA A 20 1.12 4.07 5.41
C ALA A 20 1.19 2.57 5.72
N ILE A 21 0.07 1.86 5.68
CA ILE A 21 0.01 0.44 6.01
C ILE A 21 -0.30 -0.32 4.71
N GLU A 22 0.77 -0.71 4.01
CA GLU A 22 0.73 -1.58 2.84
C GLU A 22 1.54 -2.85 3.11
N LEU A 23 1.10 -3.98 2.56
CA LEU A 23 1.93 -5.18 2.49
C LEU A 23 2.69 -5.18 1.17
N LEU A 24 4.01 -4.95 1.22
CA LEU A 24 4.85 -5.02 0.04
C LEU A 24 5.31 -6.46 -0.21
N MET A 25 4.97 -7.00 -1.38
CA MET A 25 5.47 -8.29 -1.85
C MET A 25 6.46 -8.07 -2.99
N PHE A 26 7.74 -8.34 -2.74
CA PHE A 26 8.75 -8.37 -3.79
C PHE A 26 8.64 -9.72 -4.52
N SER A 27 8.40 -9.67 -5.83
CA SER A 27 8.16 -10.85 -6.68
C SER A 27 9.18 -10.92 -7.81
N ASN A 28 9.60 -12.14 -8.14
CA ASN A 28 10.46 -12.45 -9.28
C ASN A 28 9.82 -13.59 -10.10
N PRO A 29 9.80 -13.53 -11.44
CA PRO A 29 9.24 -14.58 -12.29
C PRO A 29 9.92 -15.94 -12.12
N ASN A 30 11.20 -15.97 -11.73
CA ASN A 30 11.97 -17.19 -11.52
C ASN A 30 11.82 -17.78 -10.10
N CYS A 31 11.06 -17.11 -9.22
CA CYS A 31 10.82 -17.54 -7.85
C CYS A 31 9.53 -18.38 -7.77
N GLY A 32 9.66 -19.70 -7.62
CA GLY A 32 8.51 -20.61 -7.57
C GLY A 32 7.51 -20.32 -6.44
N TYR A 33 7.98 -19.91 -5.26
CA TYR A 33 7.11 -19.50 -4.15
C TYR A 33 6.35 -18.20 -4.45
N CYS A 34 7.00 -17.28 -5.16
CA CYS A 34 6.37 -16.03 -5.57
C CYS A 34 5.22 -16.32 -6.53
N GLN A 35 5.41 -17.23 -7.50
CA GLN A 35 4.35 -17.65 -8.42
C GLN A 35 3.19 -18.33 -7.68
N LYS A 36 3.49 -19.25 -6.76
CA LYS A 36 2.45 -19.89 -5.93
C LYS A 36 1.64 -18.87 -5.12
N PHE A 37 2.30 -17.87 -4.55
CA PHE A 37 1.59 -16.82 -3.81
C PHE A 37 0.63 -16.03 -4.72
N LEU A 38 1.06 -15.69 -5.95
CA LEU A 38 0.22 -15.01 -6.93
C LEU A 38 -0.97 -15.87 -7.39
N GLU A 39 -0.82 -17.19 -7.43
CA GLU A 39 -1.89 -18.11 -7.81
C GLU A 39 -2.88 -18.38 -6.66
N GLU A 40 -2.36 -18.59 -5.45
CA GLU A 40 -3.14 -19.12 -4.33
C GLU A 40 -3.65 -18.03 -3.36
N VAL A 41 -2.90 -16.94 -3.19
CA VAL A 41 -3.14 -15.94 -2.13
C VAL A 41 -3.64 -14.62 -2.72
N GLU A 42 -2.94 -14.07 -3.71
CA GLU A 42 -3.24 -12.77 -4.32
C GLU A 42 -4.72 -12.58 -4.71
N PRO A 43 -5.41 -13.56 -5.33
CA PRO A 43 -6.77 -13.36 -5.82
C PRO A 43 -7.81 -13.08 -4.73
N THR A 44 -7.56 -13.56 -3.51
CA THR A 44 -8.50 -13.46 -2.38
C THR A 44 -7.96 -12.63 -1.22
N TYR A 45 -6.71 -12.18 -1.31
CA TYR A 45 -6.03 -11.49 -0.21
C TYR A 45 -6.80 -10.24 0.25
N LYS A 46 -7.40 -9.50 -0.69
CA LYS A 46 -8.20 -8.29 -0.40
C LYS A 46 -9.40 -8.56 0.52
N GLU A 47 -9.96 -9.77 0.48
CA GLU A 47 -11.12 -10.16 1.30
C GLU A 47 -10.70 -10.68 2.68
N SER A 48 -9.40 -10.91 2.88
CA SER A 48 -8.89 -11.35 4.19
C SER A 48 -8.89 -10.19 5.19
N PRO A 49 -8.99 -10.49 6.50
CA PRO A 49 -8.85 -9.47 7.55
C PRO A 49 -7.52 -8.69 7.45
N ALA A 50 -6.47 -9.32 6.92
CA ALA A 50 -5.19 -8.67 6.68
C ALA A 50 -5.26 -7.72 5.47
N GLY A 51 -5.89 -8.12 4.37
CA GLY A 51 -6.01 -7.28 3.16
C GLY A 51 -6.93 -6.09 3.33
N GLU A 52 -7.88 -6.14 4.27
CA GLU A 52 -8.69 -4.98 4.66
C GLU A 52 -7.86 -3.85 5.27
N VAL A 53 -6.85 -4.20 6.08
CA VAL A 53 -6.01 -3.23 6.80
C VAL A 53 -4.67 -2.94 6.13
N MET A 54 -4.14 -3.90 5.36
CA MET A 54 -2.86 -3.86 4.66
C MET A 54 -3.05 -4.25 3.20
N PRO A 55 -3.44 -3.31 2.32
CA PRO A 55 -3.53 -3.57 0.89
C PRO A 55 -2.21 -4.16 0.35
N LEU A 56 -2.33 -5.22 -0.44
CA LEU A 56 -1.18 -5.88 -1.06
C LEU A 56 -0.68 -5.05 -2.25
N ARG A 57 0.62 -4.77 -2.26
CA ARG A 57 1.31 -4.11 -3.37
C ARG A 57 2.47 -4.98 -3.83
N ILE A 58 2.36 -5.50 -5.05
CA ILE A 58 3.37 -6.38 -5.65
C ILE A 58 4.41 -5.55 -6.38
N ILE A 59 5.68 -5.78 -6.07
CA ILE A 59 6.84 -5.12 -6.66
C ILE A 59 7.57 -6.14 -7.52
N ASN A 60 7.63 -5.90 -8.84
CA ASN A 60 8.45 -6.71 -9.73
C ASN A 60 9.94 -6.36 -9.52
N MET A 61 10.73 -7.33 -9.05
CA MET A 61 12.15 -7.15 -8.78
C MET A 61 13.00 -6.98 -10.04
N ASP A 62 12.52 -7.44 -11.20
CA ASP A 62 13.21 -7.25 -12.49
C ASP A 62 12.80 -5.94 -13.18
N GLY A 63 11.87 -5.20 -12.58
CA GLY A 63 11.34 -3.94 -13.08
C GLY A 63 12.12 -2.71 -12.61
N ALA A 64 11.60 -1.53 -12.96
CA ALA A 64 12.10 -0.28 -12.43
C ALA A 64 11.88 -0.22 -10.91
N VAL A 65 12.89 0.24 -10.18
CA VAL A 65 12.81 0.48 -8.74
C VAL A 65 11.79 1.58 -8.48
N PRO A 66 10.92 1.46 -7.44
CA PRO A 66 9.97 2.51 -7.13
C PRO A 66 10.64 3.83 -6.75
N ASP A 67 10.08 4.95 -7.20
CA ASP A 67 10.66 6.29 -6.96
C ASP A 67 10.85 6.63 -5.48
N TRP A 68 10.04 6.06 -4.59
CA TRP A 68 10.13 6.28 -3.15
C TRP A 68 11.28 5.53 -2.46
N TYR A 69 11.91 4.58 -3.16
CA TYR A 69 13.03 3.80 -2.61
C TYR A 69 14.37 4.57 -2.67
N ILE A 70 14.46 5.65 -3.44
CA ILE A 70 15.70 6.40 -3.73
C ILE A 70 15.68 7.79 -3.09
#